data_AF-A0A0S8ANW4-F1
#
_entry.id   AF-A0A0S8ANW4-F1
#
_cell.length_a   1.000
_cell.length_b   1.000
_cell.length_c   1.000
_cell.angle_alpha   90.00
_cell.angle_beta   90.00
_cell.angle_gamma   90.00
#
_symmetry.space_group_name_H-M   'P 1'
#
loop_
_entity.id
_entity.type
_entity.pdbx_description
1 polymer ?
#
loop_
_entity_poly.entity_id
_entity_poly.type
_entity_poly.pdbx_seq_one_letter_code
_entity_poly.pdbx_strand_id
1 'polypeptide(L)'
;MQIPAGKHWENLFYGLKLTLFVLLLGAVPFLPAGCATTETLNMGTAGIPILEKWSGDYPVQELGRLPAGQQDTAAGFIDDPETFIQVWRVFMPQGILPPVDFSKNIVVFTRNIQFYNRTSILKITLQDGTADIIAMETMSSMPIEEKAAMAMAVIPRTGVKAIRAGAEKVELIPHQ
;
A
#
# COMPACT_ATOMS: atom_id res chain seq x y z
N MET A 1 20.17 -8.64 -57.98
CA MET A 1 20.44 -8.97 -56.57
C MET A 1 19.20 -9.70 -56.05
N GLN A 2 19.33 -11.01 -55.81
CA GLN A 2 18.30 -11.92 -55.28
C GLN A 2 17.86 -11.45 -53.87
N ILE A 3 16.69 -11.73 -53.31
CA ILE A 3 15.95 -13.01 -53.17
C ILE A 3 14.44 -12.68 -52.92
N PRO A 4 13.49 -13.46 -53.46
CA PRO A 4 12.32 -13.82 -52.65
C PRO A 4 11.96 -15.31 -52.76
N ALA A 5 11.62 -15.93 -51.64
CA ALA A 5 10.77 -17.13 -51.49
C ALA A 5 10.78 -17.49 -49.98
N GLY A 6 9.68 -17.78 -49.29
CA GLY A 6 8.41 -18.33 -49.77
C GLY A 6 8.27 -19.78 -49.32
N LYS A 7 7.68 -19.95 -48.13
CA LYS A 7 6.72 -20.98 -47.69
C LYS A 7 6.97 -22.49 -47.97
N HIS A 8 6.81 -23.24 -46.86
CA HIS A 8 5.98 -24.44 -46.69
C HIS A 8 6.35 -25.71 -47.48
N TRP A 9 6.88 -26.72 -46.78
CA TRP A 9 6.79 -28.12 -47.19
C TRP A 9 6.46 -29.01 -45.99
N GLU A 10 5.50 -29.89 -46.24
CA GLU A 10 4.83 -30.78 -45.32
C GLU A 10 5.61 -32.08 -45.08
N ASN A 11 5.29 -32.67 -43.93
CA ASN A 11 5.26 -34.10 -43.58
C ASN A 11 5.53 -35.11 -44.70
N LEU A 12 6.33 -36.13 -44.34
CA LEU A 12 6.31 -37.55 -44.75
C LEU A 12 7.64 -38.10 -44.22
N PHE A 13 7.77 -39.23 -43.51
CA PHE A 13 7.34 -40.57 -43.89
C PHE A 13 7.93 -41.61 -42.88
N TYR A 14 7.25 -42.75 -42.71
CA TYR A 14 7.69 -44.06 -42.16
C TYR A 14 7.99 -44.14 -40.63
N GLY A 15 7.50 -45.11 -39.86
CA GLY A 15 6.92 -46.42 -40.18
C GLY A 15 7.77 -47.56 -39.62
N LEU A 16 7.34 -48.09 -38.45
CA LEU A 16 7.39 -49.51 -38.04
C LEU A 16 8.76 -50.22 -37.93
N LYS A 17 9.15 -50.62 -36.70
CA LYS A 17 9.40 -52.04 -36.37
C LYS A 17 9.52 -52.32 -34.86
N LEU A 18 8.56 -53.15 -34.44
CA LEU A 18 8.45 -54.01 -33.27
C LEU A 18 9.79 -54.65 -32.85
N THR A 19 10.22 -54.51 -31.59
CA THR A 19 10.93 -55.58 -30.87
C THR A 19 10.56 -55.51 -29.39
N LEU A 20 9.93 -56.60 -28.94
CA LEU A 20 9.48 -56.89 -27.60
C LEU A 20 10.68 -57.38 -26.77
N PHE A 21 10.97 -56.77 -25.61
CA PHE A 21 11.89 -57.35 -24.62
C PHE A 21 11.34 -57.15 -23.19
N VAL A 22 10.61 -58.17 -22.76
CA VAL A 22 10.61 -58.82 -21.43
C VAL A 22 11.10 -58.01 -20.21
N LEU A 23 10.14 -57.69 -19.34
CA LEU A 23 10.14 -57.84 -17.86
C LEU A 23 11.48 -57.69 -17.12
N LEU A 24 11.55 -56.63 -16.30
CA LEU A 24 12.25 -56.70 -15.01
C LEU A 24 11.48 -55.92 -13.95
N LEU A 25 11.07 -56.66 -12.93
CA LEU A 25 10.48 -56.20 -11.68
C LEU A 25 11.34 -55.11 -11.04
N GLY A 26 10.69 -54.01 -10.67
CA GLY A 26 11.29 -52.95 -9.86
C GLY A 26 10.19 -51.99 -9.41
N ALA A 27 9.37 -52.42 -8.47
CA ALA A 27 8.47 -51.54 -7.75
C ALA A 27 9.32 -50.57 -6.90
N VAL A 28 9.64 -49.41 -7.46
CA VAL A 28 10.16 -48.28 -6.70
C VAL A 28 8.95 -47.43 -6.32
N PRO A 29 8.54 -47.37 -5.03
CA PRO A 29 7.59 -46.37 -4.61
C PRO A 29 8.25 -45.01 -4.77
N PHE A 30 7.90 -44.31 -5.86
CA PHE A 30 8.21 -42.91 -6.06
C PHE A 30 7.36 -42.13 -5.06
N LEU A 31 7.91 -41.92 -3.86
CA LEU A 31 7.42 -40.88 -2.98
C LEU A 31 7.68 -39.56 -3.73
N PRO A 32 6.66 -38.77 -4.10
CA PRO A 32 6.93 -37.36 -4.29
C PRO A 32 7.41 -36.87 -2.92
N ALA A 33 8.71 -36.62 -2.82
CA ALA A 33 9.20 -35.63 -1.88
C ALA A 33 8.53 -34.32 -2.30
N GLY A 34 7.30 -34.14 -1.83
CA GLY A 34 6.73 -32.83 -1.66
C GLY A 34 7.68 -32.14 -0.70
N CYS A 35 8.63 -31.39 -1.26
CA CYS A 35 8.97 -30.11 -0.68
C CYS A 35 7.65 -29.35 -0.66
N ALA A 36 6.84 -29.59 0.37
CA ALA A 36 5.98 -28.57 0.88
C ALA A 36 6.96 -27.48 1.27
N THR A 37 7.17 -26.54 0.36
CA THR A 37 7.62 -25.21 0.71
C THR A 37 6.55 -24.72 1.68
N THR A 38 6.73 -24.99 2.96
CA THR A 38 6.21 -24.09 3.97
C THR A 38 6.89 -22.76 3.66
N GLU A 39 6.25 -21.98 2.80
CA GLU A 39 6.25 -20.54 2.94
C GLU A 39 5.64 -20.29 4.32
N THR A 40 6.44 -20.50 5.36
CA THR A 40 6.39 -19.65 6.53
C THR A 40 6.61 -18.25 5.99
N LEU A 41 5.51 -17.61 5.61
CA LEU A 41 5.38 -16.16 5.65
C LEU A 41 5.80 -15.79 7.05
N ASN A 42 7.08 -15.51 7.21
CA ASN A 42 7.59 -14.67 8.25
C ASN A 42 6.92 -13.32 7.97
N MET A 43 5.67 -13.15 8.43
CA MET A 43 4.97 -11.88 8.45
C MET A 43 5.63 -11.00 9.52
N GLY A 44 6.94 -10.79 9.39
CA GLY A 44 7.57 -9.60 9.92
C GLY A 44 6.86 -8.43 9.25
N THR A 45 6.43 -7.46 10.05
CA THR A 45 5.59 -6.35 9.63
C THR A 45 6.15 -5.72 8.35
N ALA A 46 5.48 -5.95 7.22
CA ALA A 46 5.96 -5.48 5.94
C ALA A 46 5.89 -3.95 5.92
N GLY A 47 7.00 -3.29 5.60
CA GLY A 47 7.01 -1.85 5.41
C GLY A 47 6.19 -1.49 4.17
N ILE A 48 5.24 -0.57 4.32
CA ILE A 48 4.56 0.04 3.18
C ILE A 48 5.45 1.18 2.68
N PRO A 49 5.78 1.25 1.38
CA PRO A 49 6.57 2.34 0.85
C PRO A 49 5.80 3.66 0.96
N ILE A 50 6.47 4.70 1.46
CA ILE A 50 5.99 6.08 1.42
C ILE A 50 6.44 6.65 0.07
N LEU A 51 5.48 6.96 -0.80
CA LEU A 51 5.76 7.49 -2.14
C LEU A 51 6.12 8.97 -2.07
N GLU A 52 5.35 9.73 -1.28
CA GLU A 52 5.53 11.15 -1.02
C GLU A 52 5.12 11.46 0.42
N LYS A 53 5.69 12.51 1.02
CA LYS A 53 5.30 12.94 2.37
C LYS A 53 5.50 14.43 2.60
N TRP A 54 4.67 14.98 3.49
CA TRP A 54 4.66 16.39 3.86
C TRP A 54 4.37 16.56 5.34
N SER A 55 4.77 17.69 5.90
CA SER A 55 4.51 18.06 7.29
C SER A 55 4.32 19.57 7.36
N GLY A 56 3.33 20.04 8.11
CA GLY A 56 2.96 21.44 8.13
C GLY A 56 1.90 21.75 9.19
N ASP A 57 1.48 23.01 9.21
CA ASP A 57 0.40 23.47 10.08
C ASP A 57 -0.95 23.32 9.37
N TYR A 58 -1.96 22.85 10.09
CA TYR A 58 -3.33 22.75 9.63
C TYR A 58 -4.25 23.57 10.55
N PRO A 59 -5.01 24.56 10.02
CA PRO A 59 -5.88 25.40 10.83
C PRO A 59 -7.00 24.60 11.52
N VAL A 60 -7.23 24.87 12.81
CA VAL A 60 -8.27 24.20 13.62
C VAL A 60 -9.68 24.51 13.08
N GLN A 61 -9.90 25.73 12.60
CA GLN A 61 -11.18 26.13 12.02
C GLN A 61 -11.52 25.37 10.72
N GLU A 62 -10.54 24.73 10.08
CA GLU A 62 -10.71 24.01 8.81
C GLU A 62 -10.78 22.49 9.02
N LEU A 63 -10.76 21.99 10.28
CA LEU A 63 -10.83 20.54 10.56
C LEU A 63 -12.05 19.87 9.94
N GLY A 64 -13.14 20.61 9.75
CA GLY A 64 -14.35 20.12 9.08
C GLY A 64 -14.13 19.65 7.63
N ARG A 65 -13.01 20.02 6.98
CA ARG A 65 -12.65 19.55 5.64
C ARG A 65 -11.98 18.18 5.61
N LEU A 66 -11.50 17.70 6.76
CA LEU A 66 -11.03 16.33 6.86
C LEU A 66 -12.21 15.37 6.61
N PRO A 67 -11.93 14.14 6.12
CA PRO A 67 -12.96 13.13 5.91
C PRO A 67 -13.90 13.01 7.11
N ALA A 68 -15.19 12.87 6.82
CA ALA A 68 -16.23 12.75 7.84
C ALA A 68 -15.91 11.58 8.79
N GLY A 69 -16.12 11.79 10.10
CA GLY A 69 -15.79 10.81 11.13
C GLY A 69 -14.30 10.72 11.50
N GLN A 70 -13.42 11.48 10.84
CA GLN A 70 -11.97 11.53 11.12
C GLN A 70 -11.52 12.93 11.59
N GLN A 71 -12.46 13.83 11.84
CA GLN A 71 -12.22 15.25 12.14
C GLN A 71 -11.70 15.49 13.56
N ASP A 72 -11.90 14.50 14.45
CA ASP A 72 -11.44 14.50 15.85
C ASP A 72 -10.40 13.41 16.13
N THR A 73 -10.03 12.60 15.12
CA THR A 73 -9.07 11.50 15.29
C THR A 73 -7.63 11.98 15.15
N ALA A 74 -6.70 11.28 15.79
CA ALA A 74 -5.27 11.59 15.67
C ALA A 74 -4.71 11.22 14.29
N ALA A 75 -5.35 10.27 13.59
CA ALA A 75 -4.98 9.90 12.24
C ALA A 75 -6.17 9.48 11.40
N GLY A 76 -5.93 9.40 10.10
CA GLY A 76 -6.94 9.06 9.13
C GLY A 76 -6.36 8.86 7.75
N PHE A 77 -7.25 8.79 6.77
CA PHE A 77 -6.92 8.68 5.35
C PHE A 77 -7.89 9.45 4.49
N ILE A 78 -7.40 9.90 3.35
CA ILE A 78 -8.15 10.47 2.25
C ILE A 78 -7.97 9.50 1.07
N ASP A 79 -9.08 9.06 0.49
CA ASP A 79 -9.10 8.05 -0.56
C ASP A 79 -9.75 8.52 -1.87
N ASP A 80 -10.21 9.77 -1.91
CA ASP A 80 -10.79 10.41 -3.08
C ASP A 80 -10.07 11.74 -3.42
N PRO A 81 -10.03 12.11 -4.72
CA PRO A 81 -9.33 13.31 -5.16
C PRO A 81 -10.01 14.62 -4.71
N GLU A 82 -11.33 14.65 -4.55
CA GLU A 82 -12.07 15.88 -4.24
C GLU A 82 -11.75 16.35 -2.82
N THR A 83 -11.81 15.43 -1.85
CA THR A 83 -11.42 15.68 -0.46
C THR A 83 -9.95 16.07 -0.37
N PHE A 84 -9.07 15.37 -1.11
CA PHE A 84 -7.63 15.69 -1.08
C PHE A 84 -7.34 17.11 -1.58
N ILE A 85 -8.00 17.56 -2.64
CA ILE A 85 -7.84 18.94 -3.16
C ILE A 85 -8.26 19.96 -2.09
N GLN A 86 -9.37 19.73 -1.41
CA GLN A 86 -9.88 20.65 -0.38
C GLN A 86 -8.93 20.71 0.82
N VAL A 87 -8.45 19.55 1.30
CA VAL A 87 -7.49 19.47 2.41
C VAL A 87 -6.16 20.09 2.02
N TRP A 88 -5.64 19.79 0.82
CA TRP A 88 -4.34 20.26 0.34
C TRP A 88 -4.26 21.79 0.25
N ARG A 89 -5.31 22.45 -0.27
CA ARG A 89 -5.33 23.92 -0.42
C ARG A 89 -5.26 24.66 0.92
N VAL A 90 -5.74 24.03 1.98
CA VAL A 90 -5.63 24.56 3.35
C VAL A 90 -4.27 24.22 3.96
N PHE A 91 -3.83 22.98 3.79
CA PHE A 91 -2.59 22.47 4.39
C PHE A 91 -1.32 23.09 3.77
N MET A 92 -1.32 23.26 2.45
CA MET A 92 -0.19 23.76 1.65
C MET A 92 -0.70 24.82 0.67
N PRO A 93 -1.10 26.02 1.16
CA PRO A 93 -1.77 27.03 0.34
C PRO A 93 -0.91 27.58 -0.81
N GLN A 94 0.43 27.54 -0.66
CA GLN A 94 1.39 27.91 -1.69
C GLN A 94 2.00 26.70 -2.41
N GLY A 95 1.58 25.48 -2.04
CA GLY A 95 2.11 24.24 -2.58
C GLY A 95 1.43 23.82 -3.87
N ILE A 96 2.20 23.27 -4.80
CA ILE A 96 1.67 22.62 -6.00
C ILE A 96 0.90 21.36 -5.55
N LEU A 97 -0.33 21.19 -6.05
CA LEU A 97 -1.15 20.01 -5.79
C LEU A 97 -0.43 18.73 -6.28
N PRO A 98 -0.15 17.75 -5.41
CA PRO A 98 0.50 16.50 -5.81
C PRO A 98 -0.42 15.66 -6.72
N PRO A 99 0.11 15.09 -7.81
CA PRO A 99 -0.65 14.23 -8.71
C PRO A 99 -0.80 12.82 -8.12
N VAL A 100 -1.76 12.63 -7.22
CA VAL A 100 -2.04 11.32 -6.60
C VAL A 100 -3.02 10.50 -7.44
N ASP A 101 -2.59 9.30 -7.87
CA ASP A 101 -3.48 8.30 -8.48
C ASP A 101 -4.28 7.57 -7.38
N PHE A 102 -5.46 8.11 -7.05
CA PHE A 102 -6.38 7.54 -6.05
C PHE A 102 -7.02 6.22 -6.48
N SER A 103 -6.74 5.65 -7.66
CA SER A 103 -7.10 4.26 -7.96
C SER A 103 -6.13 3.26 -7.33
N LYS A 104 -4.88 3.68 -7.12
CA LYS A 104 -3.78 2.83 -6.61
C LYS A 104 -3.30 3.22 -5.23
N ASN A 105 -3.48 4.48 -4.85
CA ASN A 105 -2.93 5.06 -3.65
C ASN A 105 -4.00 5.70 -2.77
N ILE A 106 -3.65 5.91 -1.51
CA ILE A 106 -4.38 6.76 -0.57
C ILE A 106 -3.41 7.72 0.09
N VAL A 107 -3.93 8.81 0.64
CA VAL A 107 -3.16 9.73 1.47
C VAL A 107 -3.51 9.44 2.91
N VAL A 108 -2.54 9.05 3.73
CA VAL A 108 -2.72 8.97 5.18
C VAL A 108 -2.29 10.27 5.84
N PHE A 109 -2.91 10.61 6.96
CA PHE A 109 -2.51 11.74 7.77
C PHE A 109 -2.42 11.39 9.25
N THR A 110 -1.60 12.13 9.98
CA THR A 110 -1.48 12.08 11.43
C THR A 110 -1.31 13.49 11.99
N ARG A 111 -1.83 13.73 13.19
CA ARG A 111 -1.73 14.99 13.94
C ARG A 111 -1.82 14.70 15.44
N ASN A 112 -1.30 15.60 16.25
CA ASN A 112 -1.58 15.60 17.67
C ASN A 112 -2.88 16.38 17.94
N ILE A 113 -3.77 15.84 18.76
CA ILE A 113 -5.08 16.43 19.09
C ILE A 113 -5.12 17.10 20.47
N GLN A 114 -4.03 17.03 21.23
CA GLN A 114 -3.93 17.57 22.60
C GLN A 114 -2.98 18.76 22.69
N PHE A 115 -1.81 18.64 22.05
CA PHE A 115 -0.75 19.64 22.12
C PHE A 115 -0.24 19.99 20.72
N TYR A 116 0.23 21.22 20.56
CA TYR A 116 0.94 21.61 19.35
C TYR A 116 2.33 20.98 19.33
N ASN A 117 2.41 19.78 18.75
CA ASN A 117 3.63 19.01 18.55
C ASN A 117 3.88 18.82 17.06
N ARG A 118 4.99 19.37 16.54
CA ARG A 118 5.39 19.14 15.15
C ARG A 118 5.57 17.65 14.93
N THR A 119 4.91 17.12 13.91
CA THR A 119 4.90 15.69 13.59
C THR A 119 5.45 15.42 12.21
N SER A 120 6.14 14.29 12.01
CA SER A 120 6.53 13.79 10.69
C SER A 120 6.42 12.28 10.63
N ILE A 121 5.85 11.76 9.53
CA ILE A 121 5.76 10.32 9.30
C ILE A 121 7.15 9.78 8.96
N LEU A 122 7.59 8.77 9.72
CA LEU A 122 8.87 8.09 9.54
C LEU A 122 8.71 6.82 8.72
N LYS A 123 7.74 5.98 9.10
CA LYS A 123 7.53 4.66 8.51
C LYS A 123 6.06 4.30 8.63
N ILE A 124 5.58 3.51 7.67
CA ILE A 124 4.27 2.87 7.74
C ILE A 124 4.48 1.36 7.61
N THR A 125 3.77 0.60 8.44
CA THR A 125 3.84 -0.87 8.41
C THR A 125 2.44 -1.46 8.22
N LEU A 126 2.34 -2.58 7.51
CA LEU A 126 1.06 -3.27 7.31
C LEU A 126 1.00 -4.52 8.18
N GLN A 127 0.00 -4.60 9.04
CA GLN A 127 -0.30 -5.77 9.85
C GLN A 127 -1.79 -6.10 9.79
N ASP A 128 -2.13 -7.30 9.31
CA ASP A 128 -3.51 -7.79 9.25
C ASP A 128 -4.48 -6.81 8.53
N GLY A 129 -3.97 -6.15 7.48
CA GLY A 129 -4.69 -5.12 6.74
C GLY A 129 -4.81 -3.76 7.44
N THR A 130 -4.18 -3.57 8.59
CA THR A 130 -4.11 -2.28 9.28
C THR A 130 -2.75 -1.64 9.01
N ALA A 131 -2.75 -0.44 8.42
CA ALA A 131 -1.55 0.36 8.26
C ALA A 131 -1.27 1.12 9.56
N ASP A 132 -0.17 0.78 10.22
CA ASP A 132 0.30 1.44 11.45
C ASP A 132 1.30 2.54 11.09
N ILE A 133 0.98 3.77 11.50
CA ILE A 133 1.77 4.98 11.18
C ILE A 133 2.73 5.26 12.32
N ILE A 134 4.03 5.12 12.04
CA ILE A 134 5.09 5.50 12.95
C ILE A 134 5.50 6.93 12.62
N ALA A 135 5.12 7.85 13.50
CA ALA A 135 5.45 9.27 13.41
C ALA A 135 6.44 9.67 14.52
N MET A 136 7.26 10.67 14.21
CA MET A 136 8.09 11.37 15.18
C MET A 136 7.42 12.69 15.53
N GLU A 137 7.28 12.96 16.83
CA GLU A 137 6.73 14.22 17.33
C GLU A 137 7.76 14.98 18.17
N THR A 138 7.74 16.30 18.10
CA THR A 138 8.38 17.14 19.11
C THR A 138 7.61 17.03 20.43
N MET A 139 8.29 17.14 21.57
CA MET A 139 7.61 17.23 22.86
C MET A 139 7.38 18.69 23.25
N SER A 140 6.12 19.10 23.34
CA SER A 140 5.69 20.41 23.83
C SER A 140 4.54 20.24 24.83
N SER A 141 4.23 21.32 25.54
CA SER A 141 3.03 21.44 26.40
C SER A 141 2.15 22.62 25.97
N MET A 142 2.42 23.20 24.79
CA MET A 142 1.58 24.26 24.23
C MET A 142 0.23 23.67 23.81
N PRO A 143 -0.90 24.19 24.30
CA PRO A 143 -2.20 23.76 23.83
C PRO A 143 -2.39 24.09 22.35
N ILE A 144 -3.30 23.38 21.69
CA ILE A 144 -3.74 23.72 20.34
C ILE A 144 -4.71 24.88 20.43
N GLU A 145 -4.40 25.99 19.75
CA GLU A 145 -5.27 27.17 19.67
C GLU A 145 -5.79 27.35 18.25
N GLU A 146 -4.96 27.87 17.34
CA GLU A 146 -5.38 28.21 15.97
C GLU A 146 -5.04 27.12 14.94
N LYS A 147 -4.02 26.32 15.23
CA LYS A 147 -3.46 25.35 14.29
C LYS A 147 -2.95 24.10 14.99
N ALA A 148 -3.13 22.96 14.34
CA ALA A 148 -2.52 21.69 14.71
C ALA A 148 -1.37 21.38 13.75
N ALA A 149 -0.31 20.74 14.24
CA ALA A 149 0.70 20.20 13.34
C ALA A 149 0.19 18.87 12.75
N MET A 150 0.28 18.74 11.42
CA MET A 150 -0.18 17.58 10.68
C MET A 150 0.91 17.10 9.72
N ALA A 151 1.02 15.79 9.56
CA ALA A 151 1.82 15.15 8.53
C ALA A 151 0.94 14.30 7.62
N MET A 152 1.26 14.28 6.32
CA MET A 152 0.57 13.46 5.33
C MET A 152 1.57 12.62 4.55
N ALA A 153 1.16 11.44 4.09
CA ALA A 153 1.96 10.57 3.24
C ALA A 153 1.10 9.85 2.21
N VAL A 154 1.61 9.74 0.99
CA VAL A 154 1.01 8.88 -0.05
C VAL A 154 1.53 7.46 0.14
N ILE A 155 0.61 6.50 0.20
CA ILE A 155 0.93 5.07 0.24
C ILE A 155 0.10 4.27 -0.76
N PRO A 156 0.59 3.10 -1.21
CA PRO A 156 -0.23 2.15 -1.93
C PRO A 156 -1.48 1.75 -1.12
N ARG A 157 -2.64 1.70 -1.78
CA ARG A 157 -3.90 1.24 -1.19
C ARG A 157 -3.91 -0.27 -0.96
N THR A 158 -3.17 -1.02 -1.77
CA THR A 158 -3.22 -2.50 -1.79
C THR A 158 -2.99 -3.09 -0.41
N GLY A 159 -3.98 -3.87 0.06
CA GLY A 159 -3.92 -4.54 1.36
C GLY A 159 -4.32 -3.68 2.56
N VAL A 160 -4.51 -2.36 2.39
CA VAL A 160 -4.95 -1.47 3.47
C VAL A 160 -6.48 -1.54 3.62
N LYS A 161 -6.92 -1.94 4.81
CA LYS A 161 -8.31 -2.03 5.26
C LYS A 161 -8.61 -1.07 6.42
N ALA A 162 -7.59 -0.60 7.11
CA ALA A 162 -7.71 0.35 8.20
C ALA A 162 -6.40 1.10 8.41
N ILE A 163 -6.47 2.25 9.07
CA ILE A 163 -5.32 3.03 9.54
C ILE A 163 -5.31 3.02 11.06
N ARG A 164 -4.12 2.88 11.65
CA ARG A 164 -3.88 3.06 13.07
C ARG A 164 -2.83 4.15 13.29
N ALA A 165 -3.10 5.04 14.25
CA ALA A 165 -2.08 5.86 14.88
C ALA A 165 -2.36 5.97 16.37
N GLY A 166 -1.43 5.50 17.19
CA GLY A 166 -1.65 5.37 18.63
C GLY A 166 -2.75 4.34 18.94
N ALA A 167 -3.71 4.72 19.79
CA ALA A 167 -4.77 3.83 20.28
C ALA A 167 -6.00 3.74 19.35
N GLU A 168 -6.13 4.64 18.38
CA GLU A 168 -7.30 4.74 17.51
C GLU A 168 -7.10 3.96 16.20
N LYS A 169 -8.19 3.42 15.66
CA LYS A 169 -8.24 2.71 14.39
C LYS A 169 -9.39 3.26 13.54
N VAL A 170 -9.09 3.64 12.30
CA VAL A 170 -10.07 4.14 11.33
C VAL A 170 -10.18 3.13 10.19
N GLU A 171 -11.39 2.64 9.91
CA GLU A 171 -11.61 1.65 8.84
C GLU A 171 -11.72 2.30 7.46
N LEU A 172 -11.08 1.69 6.46
CA LEU A 172 -11.36 1.97 5.06
C LEU A 172 -12.64 1.24 4.68
N ILE A 173 -13.73 1.98 4.57
CA ILE A 173 -14.97 1.44 4.01
C ILE A 173 -14.78 1.40 2.49
N PRO A 174 -14.86 0.23 1.84
CA PRO A 174 -14.80 0.15 0.38
C PRO A 174 -15.98 0.91 -0.22
N HIS A 175 -15.71 1.85 -1.14
CA HIS A 175 -16.75 2.42 -2.00
C HIS A 175 -17.41 1.26 -2.77
N GLN A 176 -18.70 1.02 -2.53
CA GLN A 176 -19.50 0.02 -3.25
C GLN A 176 -19.85 0.49 -4.66
#